data_AF-A0A4Q3R4V3-F1
#
_entry.id   AF-A0A4Q3R4V3-F1
#
_cell.length_a   1.000
_cell.length_b   1.000
_cell.length_c   1.000
_cell.angle_alpha   90.00
_cell.angle_beta   90.00
_cell.angle_gamma   90.00
#
_symmetry.space_group_name_H-M   'P 1'
#
loop_
_entity.id
_entity.type
_entity.pdbx_description
1 polymer ?
#
loop_
_entity_poly.entity_id
_entity_poly.type
_entity_poly.pdbx_seq_one_letter_code
_entity_poly.pdbx_strand_id
1 'polypeptide(L)'
;MPEKQLQEHLFQRIKEALPPGKTLVESISELLHVSSDSAYRRIRGETLLVLEEAKVLCEAYTISLDQLLGISSRSVMFENVEINSSQNDFKMYLLSILNELEQLHSYRQKNIIYITNNIPFFYQLCFPPVFAFFYFSWMKNTVQHPEFLQKKFSPDCLPVEIESIAKNILSCYNKIPSTEIWNTESVNGVLVQIGYYLQTGVIAKPDAAIIYDGLRKAKHVF
;
A
#
# COMPACT_ATOMS: atom_id res chain seq x y z
N MET A 1 -33.34 1.34 12.24
CA MET A 1 -32.83 0.53 13.36
C MET A 1 -33.22 1.23 14.66
N PRO A 2 -33.68 0.53 15.70
CA PRO A 2 -33.85 1.13 17.02
C PRO A 2 -32.51 1.63 17.59
N GLU A 3 -32.50 2.79 18.25
CA GLU A 3 -31.31 3.54 18.70
C GLU A 3 -30.29 2.70 19.49
N LYS A 4 -30.76 1.77 20.34
CA LYS A 4 -29.88 0.89 21.14
C LYS A 4 -28.95 0.01 20.30
N GLN A 5 -29.38 -0.40 19.10
CA GLN A 5 -28.58 -1.29 18.25
C GLN A 5 -27.34 -0.61 17.66
N LEU A 6 -27.39 0.71 17.43
CA LEU A 6 -26.29 1.43 16.81
C LEU A 6 -25.11 1.60 17.78
N GLN A 7 -25.41 2.03 19.00
CA GLN A 7 -24.42 2.23 20.06
C GLN A 7 -23.77 0.91 20.48
N GLU A 8 -24.56 -0.17 20.58
CA GLU A 8 -24.03 -1.53 20.79
C GLU A 8 -23.09 -1.95 19.66
N HIS A 9 -23.45 -1.69 18.39
CA HIS A 9 -22.61 -2.01 17.25
C HIS A 9 -21.29 -1.24 17.28
N LEU A 10 -21.31 0.05 17.64
CA LEU A 10 -20.10 0.87 17.79
C LEU A 10 -19.16 0.27 18.84
N PHE A 11 -19.68 -0.04 20.03
CA PHE A 11 -18.85 -0.61 21.09
C PHE A 11 -18.30 -2.00 20.76
N GLN A 12 -19.05 -2.80 19.99
CA GLN A 12 -18.56 -4.08 19.49
C GLN A 12 -17.37 -3.89 18.52
N ARG A 13 -17.46 -2.93 17.59
CA ARG A 13 -16.35 -2.59 16.67
C ARG A 13 -15.13 -2.07 17.42
N ILE A 14 -15.34 -1.22 18.43
CA ILE A 14 -14.24 -0.72 19.27
C ILE A 14 -13.54 -1.88 19.97
N LYS A 15 -14.32 -2.81 20.56
CA LYS A 15 -13.78 -3.98 21.27
C LYS A 15 -12.91 -4.86 20.37
N GLU A 16 -13.26 -4.99 19.09
CA GLU A 16 -12.49 -5.74 18.09
C GLU A 16 -11.17 -5.04 17.71
N ALA A 17 -11.11 -3.71 17.84
CA ALA A 17 -9.94 -2.89 17.54
C ALA A 17 -9.00 -2.68 18.74
N LEU A 18 -9.34 -3.19 19.92
CA LEU A 18 -8.52 -2.96 21.13
C LEU A 18 -7.20 -3.75 21.11
N PRO A 19 -6.10 -3.14 21.57
CA PRO A 19 -4.86 -3.87 21.78
C PRO A 19 -4.99 -4.91 22.91
N PRO A 20 -4.18 -5.99 22.90
CA PRO A 20 -4.18 -6.98 23.97
C PRO A 20 -3.95 -6.35 25.34
N GLY A 21 -4.81 -6.68 26.31
CA GLY A 21 -4.68 -6.23 27.70
C GLY A 21 -5.37 -4.90 28.04
N LYS A 22 -5.93 -4.17 27.06
CA LYS A 22 -6.74 -2.97 27.34
C LYS A 22 -8.22 -3.32 27.36
N THR A 23 -8.96 -2.87 28.38
CA THR A 23 -10.41 -3.11 28.44
C THR A 23 -11.19 -2.03 27.71
N LEU A 24 -12.41 -2.38 27.27
CA LEU A 24 -13.33 -1.42 26.66
C LEU A 24 -13.64 -0.28 27.62
N VAL A 25 -13.92 -0.59 28.89
CA VAL A 25 -14.31 0.40 29.90
C VAL A 25 -13.19 1.41 30.16
N GLU A 26 -11.95 0.95 30.33
CA GLU A 26 -10.79 1.83 30.50
C GLU A 26 -10.65 2.75 29.29
N SER A 27 -10.75 2.20 28.09
CA SER A 27 -10.58 2.99 26.88
C SER A 27 -11.66 4.06 26.69
N ILE A 28 -12.92 3.73 26.95
CA ILE A 28 -14.03 4.69 26.88
C ILE A 28 -13.91 5.75 27.99
N SER A 29 -13.55 5.34 29.20
CA SER A 29 -13.36 6.23 30.35
C SER A 29 -12.25 7.25 30.09
N GLU A 30 -11.12 6.81 29.52
CA GLU A 30 -9.99 7.66 29.14
C GLU A 30 -10.36 8.63 28.02
N LEU A 31 -10.92 8.13 26.91
CA LEU A 31 -11.21 8.95 25.72
C LEU A 31 -12.32 9.99 25.95
N LEU A 32 -13.35 9.62 26.71
CA LEU A 32 -14.47 10.52 26.97
C LEU A 32 -14.29 11.34 28.26
N HIS A 33 -13.18 11.13 28.99
CA HIS A 33 -12.93 11.75 30.30
C HIS A 33 -14.09 11.57 31.29
N VAL A 34 -14.65 10.36 31.34
CA VAL A 34 -15.77 10.00 32.24
C VAL A 34 -15.33 8.95 33.25
N SER A 35 -16.05 8.81 34.37
CA SER A 35 -15.79 7.72 35.32
C SER A 35 -16.07 6.34 34.71
N SER A 36 -15.47 5.29 35.27
CA SER A 36 -15.71 3.91 34.82
C SER A 36 -17.18 3.52 34.92
N ASP A 37 -17.91 3.97 35.95
CA ASP A 37 -19.37 3.77 36.06
C ASP A 37 -20.12 4.41 34.89
N SER A 38 -19.79 5.67 34.56
CA SER A 38 -20.38 6.40 33.45
C SER A 38 -20.08 5.74 32.09
N ALA A 39 -18.89 5.15 31.93
CA ALA A 39 -18.53 4.33 30.78
C ALA A 39 -19.35 3.03 30.72
N TYR A 40 -19.50 2.30 31.84
CA TYR A 40 -20.33 1.09 31.91
C TYR A 40 -21.79 1.33 31.53
N ARG A 41 -22.36 2.47 31.96
CA ARG A 41 -23.74 2.84 31.61
C ARG A 41 -23.90 3.09 30.10
N ARG A 42 -22.91 3.71 29.45
CA ARG A 42 -22.89 3.88 27.99
C ARG A 42 -22.73 2.54 27.27
N ILE A 43 -21.79 1.71 27.69
CA ILE A 43 -21.54 0.39 27.08
C ILE A 43 -22.79 -0.49 27.13
N ARG A 44 -23.58 -0.42 28.22
CA ARG A 44 -24.85 -1.15 28.38
C ARG A 44 -26.06 -0.49 27.70
N GLY A 45 -25.91 0.69 27.12
CA GLY A 45 -27.00 1.45 26.52
C GLY A 45 -27.99 2.03 27.54
N GLU A 46 -27.59 2.19 28.80
CA GLU A 46 -28.35 2.87 29.85
C GLU A 46 -28.24 4.40 29.74
N THR A 47 -27.12 4.87 29.18
CA THR A 47 -26.88 6.28 28.81
C THR A 47 -26.52 6.32 27.33
N LEU A 48 -27.21 7.15 26.55
CA LEU A 48 -26.88 7.33 25.13
C LEU A 48 -25.60 8.15 24.95
N LEU A 49 -24.83 7.82 23.93
CA LEU A 49 -23.74 8.67 23.45
C LEU A 49 -24.30 9.93 22.81
N VAL A 50 -23.74 11.10 23.18
CA VAL A 50 -23.96 12.31 22.37
C VAL A 50 -23.05 12.28 21.13
N LEU A 51 -23.36 13.11 20.14
CA LEU A 51 -22.67 13.08 18.85
C LEU A 51 -21.16 13.36 18.98
N GLU A 52 -20.79 14.27 19.88
CA GLU A 52 -19.39 14.60 20.18
C GLU A 52 -18.64 13.39 20.78
N GLU A 53 -19.29 12.62 21.66
CA GLU A 53 -18.70 11.39 22.21
C GLU A 53 -18.54 10.33 21.11
N ALA A 54 -19.57 10.15 20.27
CA ALA A 54 -19.50 9.24 19.13
C ALA A 54 -18.38 9.62 18.15
N LYS A 55 -18.20 10.92 17.88
CA LYS A 55 -17.11 11.44 17.03
C LYS A 55 -15.74 11.09 17.61
N VAL A 56 -15.50 11.39 18.90
CA VAL A 56 -14.22 11.11 19.57
C VAL A 56 -13.88 9.62 19.48
N LEU A 57 -14.87 8.74 19.71
CA LEU A 57 -14.67 7.30 19.59
C LEU A 57 -14.41 6.86 18.15
N CYS A 58 -15.15 7.39 17.17
CA CYS A 58 -14.95 7.04 15.77
C CYS A 58 -13.56 7.47 15.25
N GLU A 59 -13.09 8.67 15.62
CA GLU A 59 -11.76 9.17 15.25
C GLU A 59 -10.65 8.33 15.90
N ALA A 60 -10.77 8.02 17.19
CA ALA A 60 -9.75 7.26 17.93
C ALA A 60 -9.55 5.82 17.41
N TYR A 61 -10.62 5.21 16.87
CA TYR A 61 -10.60 3.83 16.37
C TYR A 61 -10.70 3.72 14.85
N THR A 62 -10.61 4.84 14.13
CA THR A 62 -10.71 4.88 12.65
C THR A 62 -11.98 4.20 12.13
N ILE A 63 -13.10 4.36 12.84
CA ILE A 63 -14.40 3.80 12.48
C ILE A 63 -15.17 4.84 11.65
N SER A 64 -15.60 4.47 10.45
CA SER A 64 -16.47 5.33 9.64
C SER A 64 -17.87 5.41 10.24
N LEU A 65 -18.30 6.63 10.59
CA LEU A 65 -19.65 6.89 11.10
C LEU A 65 -20.72 6.58 10.05
N ASP A 66 -20.44 6.84 8.77
CA ASP A 66 -21.36 6.50 7.66
C ASP A 66 -21.55 4.98 7.55
N GLN A 67 -20.46 4.21 7.69
CA GLN A 67 -20.52 2.75 7.72
C GLN A 67 -21.32 2.25 8.93
N LEU A 68 -21.12 2.86 10.10
CA LEU A 68 -21.84 2.51 11.33
C LEU A 68 -23.36 2.77 11.18
N LEU A 69 -23.72 3.92 10.60
CA LEU A 69 -25.11 4.32 10.38
C LEU A 69 -25.79 3.54 9.23
N GLY A 70 -25.03 2.74 8.47
CA GLY A 70 -25.53 2.05 7.30
C GLY A 70 -26.04 3.02 6.23
N ILE A 71 -25.46 4.23 6.17
CA ILE A 71 -25.81 5.21 5.15
C ILE A 71 -25.34 4.64 3.82
N SER A 72 -26.29 4.13 3.03
CA SER A 72 -26.02 3.65 1.68
C SER A 72 -25.80 4.86 0.77
N SER A 73 -24.61 5.44 0.84
CA SER A 73 -24.19 6.40 -0.16
C SER A 73 -23.75 5.61 -1.39
N ARG A 74 -24.22 6.01 -2.59
CA ARG A 74 -23.70 5.47 -3.86
C ARG A 74 -22.28 5.99 -4.16
N SER A 75 -21.51 6.30 -3.12
CA SER A 75 -20.18 6.92 -3.18
C SER A 75 -19.14 5.99 -2.60
N VAL A 76 -18.00 5.92 -3.27
CA VAL A 76 -16.80 5.23 -2.76
C VAL A 76 -15.94 6.28 -2.07
N MET A 77 -15.73 6.13 -0.77
CA MET A 77 -14.72 6.90 -0.05
C MET A 77 -13.36 6.25 -0.34
N PHE A 78 -12.40 7.02 -0.83
CA PHE A 78 -11.01 6.59 -0.96
C PHE A 78 -10.11 7.61 -0.29
N GLU A 79 -9.08 7.10 0.38
CA GLU A 79 -8.00 7.92 0.91
C GLU A 79 -6.94 8.05 -0.18
N ASN A 80 -6.59 9.27 -0.55
CA ASN A 80 -5.53 9.52 -1.52
C ASN A 80 -4.23 9.79 -0.76
N VAL A 81 -3.25 8.90 -0.90
CA VAL A 81 -1.90 9.16 -0.41
C VAL A 81 -1.24 10.10 -1.41
N GLU A 82 -1.07 11.37 -1.04
CA GLU A 82 -0.36 12.33 -1.90
C GLU A 82 1.08 11.87 -2.15
N ILE A 83 1.39 11.57 -3.42
CA ILE A 83 2.76 11.27 -3.84
C ILE A 83 3.43 12.60 -4.13
N ASN A 84 4.23 13.10 -3.20
CA ASN A 84 5.04 14.31 -3.38
C ASN A 84 6.51 14.04 -3.01
N SER A 85 7.39 14.93 -3.47
CA SER A 85 8.83 14.83 -3.25
C SER A 85 9.26 14.98 -1.78
N SER A 86 8.37 15.42 -0.89
CA SER A 86 8.68 15.66 0.52
C SER A 86 8.31 14.50 1.45
N GLN A 87 7.37 13.60 1.06
CA GLN A 87 6.88 12.54 1.96
C GLN A 87 6.68 11.15 1.34
N ASN A 88 7.00 10.92 0.07
CA ASN A 88 6.85 9.59 -0.52
C ASN A 88 8.12 9.13 -1.23
N ASP A 89 9.13 8.76 -0.43
CA ASP A 89 10.35 8.14 -0.92
C ASP A 89 9.99 6.77 -1.47
N PHE A 90 10.38 6.49 -2.72
CA PHE A 90 10.25 5.19 -3.37
C PHE A 90 10.73 4.04 -2.45
N LYS A 91 11.71 4.33 -1.59
CA LYS A 91 12.13 3.47 -0.49
C LYS A 91 10.98 3.01 0.43
N MET A 92 10.15 3.92 0.91
CA MET A 92 9.04 3.60 1.81
C MET A 92 8.00 2.71 1.14
N TYR A 93 7.75 2.94 -0.15
CA TYR A 93 6.92 2.05 -0.97
C TYR A 93 7.50 0.63 -1.04
N LEU A 94 8.81 0.48 -1.26
CA LEU A 94 9.43 -0.84 -1.24
C LEU A 94 9.41 -1.48 0.16
N LEU A 95 9.66 -0.69 1.20
CA LEU A 95 9.62 -1.17 2.58
C LEU A 95 8.22 -1.64 2.99
N SER A 96 7.15 -0.99 2.51
CA SER A 96 5.79 -1.45 2.78
C SER A 96 5.52 -2.81 2.14
N ILE A 97 5.93 -3.01 0.88
CA ILE A 97 5.85 -4.31 0.20
C ILE A 97 6.65 -5.37 0.97
N LEU A 98 7.88 -5.06 1.38
CA LEU A 98 8.70 -5.99 2.15
C LEU A 98 8.02 -6.38 3.47
N ASN A 99 7.51 -5.39 4.21
CA ASN A 99 6.82 -5.61 5.49
C ASN A 99 5.55 -6.48 5.30
N GLU A 100 4.78 -6.25 4.24
CA GLU A 100 3.60 -7.07 3.92
C GLU A 100 4.01 -8.53 3.60
N LEU A 101 5.08 -8.74 2.84
CA LEU A 101 5.58 -10.08 2.53
C LEU A 101 6.12 -10.79 3.78
N GLU A 102 6.83 -10.07 4.65
CA GLU A 102 7.32 -10.58 5.93
C GLU A 102 6.16 -10.92 6.89
N GLN A 103 5.14 -10.06 6.95
CA GLN A 103 3.92 -10.33 7.72
C GLN A 103 3.21 -11.58 7.17
N LEU A 104 3.10 -11.72 5.85
CA LEU A 104 2.53 -12.91 5.21
C LEU A 104 3.28 -14.19 5.59
N HIS A 105 4.59 -14.10 5.84
CA HIS A 105 5.37 -15.26 6.28
C HIS A 105 4.98 -15.78 7.67
N SER A 106 4.44 -14.92 8.54
CA SER A 106 3.98 -15.33 9.89
C SER A 106 2.78 -16.28 9.87
N TYR A 107 2.02 -16.32 8.77
CA TYR A 107 0.86 -17.20 8.64
C TYR A 107 1.26 -18.61 8.21
N ARG A 108 0.58 -19.60 8.81
CA ARG A 108 0.75 -21.03 8.50
C ARG A 108 0.21 -21.39 7.11
N GLN A 109 -0.92 -20.81 6.73
CA GLN A 109 -1.52 -20.94 5.41
C GLN A 109 -1.43 -19.58 4.73
N LYS A 110 -0.77 -19.52 3.58
CA LYS A 110 -0.52 -18.31 2.80
C LYS A 110 -0.44 -18.65 1.33
N ASN A 111 -1.02 -17.80 0.51
CA ASN A 111 -0.96 -17.87 -0.95
C ASN A 111 -1.16 -16.46 -1.51
N ILE A 112 -0.42 -16.10 -2.55
CA ILE A 112 -0.61 -14.84 -3.28
C ILE A 112 -1.30 -15.15 -4.61
N ILE A 113 -2.35 -14.37 -4.95
CA ILE A 113 -2.87 -14.31 -6.31
C ILE A 113 -2.53 -12.92 -6.85
N TYR A 114 -1.61 -12.87 -7.81
CA TYR A 114 -1.10 -11.63 -8.36
C TYR A 114 -1.62 -11.42 -9.78
N ILE A 115 -2.37 -10.35 -10.00
CA ILE A 115 -2.98 -10.02 -11.29
C ILE A 115 -2.43 -8.69 -11.77
N THR A 116 -1.96 -8.61 -13.00
CA THR A 116 -1.42 -7.37 -13.56
C THR A 116 -1.60 -7.27 -15.07
N ASN A 117 -1.82 -6.05 -15.55
CA ASN A 117 -1.79 -5.67 -16.96
C ASN A 117 -0.44 -5.06 -17.37
N ASN A 118 0.56 -5.12 -16.49
CA ASN A 118 1.94 -4.70 -16.72
C ASN A 118 2.87 -5.88 -16.47
N ILE A 119 4.15 -5.74 -16.79
CA ILE A 119 5.16 -6.75 -16.42
C ILE A 119 5.09 -6.95 -14.90
N PRO A 120 4.99 -8.21 -14.42
CA PRO A 120 4.80 -8.43 -12.99
C PRO A 120 5.97 -7.85 -12.21
N PHE A 121 5.64 -7.14 -11.14
CA PHE A 121 6.59 -6.31 -10.38
C PHE A 121 7.86 -7.09 -9.98
N PHE A 122 7.68 -8.31 -9.49
CA PHE A 122 8.78 -9.16 -9.04
C PHE A 122 9.78 -9.50 -10.16
N TYR A 123 9.33 -9.64 -11.42
CA TYR A 123 10.26 -9.87 -12.54
C TYR A 123 11.09 -8.64 -12.86
N GLN A 124 10.55 -7.43 -12.61
CA GLN A 124 11.33 -6.20 -12.78
C GLN A 124 12.54 -6.24 -11.87
N LEU A 125 12.37 -6.68 -10.61
CA LEU A 125 13.44 -6.80 -9.61
C LEU A 125 14.51 -7.83 -10.00
N CYS A 126 14.15 -8.88 -10.74
CA CYS A 126 15.10 -9.91 -11.19
C CYS A 126 16.13 -9.39 -12.20
N PHE A 127 15.83 -8.28 -12.89
CA PHE A 127 16.69 -7.71 -13.93
C PHE A 127 17.05 -6.27 -13.57
N PRO A 128 18.22 -6.01 -12.96
CA PRO A 128 18.58 -4.69 -12.45
C PRO A 128 18.40 -3.52 -13.43
N PRO A 129 18.76 -3.64 -14.73
CA PRO A 129 18.52 -2.55 -15.68
C PRO A 129 17.03 -2.25 -15.93
N VAL A 130 16.17 -3.28 -15.86
CA VAL A 130 14.71 -3.11 -15.98
C VAL A 130 14.18 -2.42 -14.73
N PHE A 131 14.60 -2.87 -13.55
CA PHE A 131 14.22 -2.20 -12.30
C PHE A 131 14.70 -0.76 -12.23
N ALA A 132 15.93 -0.49 -12.66
CA ALA A 132 16.50 0.85 -12.75
C ALA A 132 15.64 1.77 -13.63
N PHE A 133 15.13 1.24 -14.75
CA PHE A 133 14.24 2.00 -15.63
C PHE A 133 12.92 2.38 -14.94
N PHE A 134 12.28 1.44 -14.25
CA PHE A 134 11.06 1.71 -13.48
C PHE A 134 11.30 2.70 -12.33
N TYR A 135 12.39 2.52 -11.59
CA TYR A 135 12.82 3.47 -10.55
C TYR A 135 13.02 4.87 -11.12
N PHE A 136 13.83 5.01 -12.17
CA PHE A 136 14.08 6.30 -12.82
C PHE A 136 12.78 6.95 -13.31
N SER A 137 11.91 6.17 -13.96
CA SER A 137 10.62 6.66 -14.43
C SER A 137 9.73 7.15 -13.29
N TRP A 138 9.67 6.41 -12.19
CA TRP A 138 8.88 6.77 -11.01
C TRP A 138 9.41 8.07 -10.39
N MET A 139 10.72 8.14 -10.17
CA MET A 139 11.36 9.33 -9.61
C MET A 139 11.17 10.57 -10.49
N LYS A 140 11.20 10.39 -11.82
CA LYS A 140 11.02 11.48 -12.78
C LYS A 140 9.58 11.94 -12.92
N ASN A 141 8.62 11.02 -13.09
CA ASN A 141 7.26 11.36 -13.51
C ASN A 141 6.25 11.36 -12.35
N THR A 142 6.39 10.41 -11.42
CA THR A 142 5.44 10.23 -10.32
C THR A 142 5.82 11.10 -9.13
N VAL A 143 7.06 10.94 -8.63
CA VAL A 143 7.57 11.74 -7.49
C VAL A 143 8.01 13.12 -7.93
N GLN A 144 8.40 13.28 -9.21
CA GLN A 144 8.96 14.52 -9.75
C GLN A 144 10.14 15.04 -8.92
N HIS A 145 11.01 14.12 -8.49
CA HIS A 145 12.16 14.45 -7.66
C HIS A 145 13.07 15.42 -8.43
N PRO A 146 13.48 16.56 -7.83
CA PRO A 146 14.22 17.63 -8.54
C PRO A 146 15.46 17.12 -9.29
N GLU A 147 16.19 16.17 -8.70
CA GLU A 147 17.38 15.57 -9.33
C GLU A 147 17.08 14.75 -10.59
N PHE A 148 15.85 14.28 -10.79
CA PHE A 148 15.45 13.41 -11.91
C PHE A 148 14.76 14.17 -13.05
N LEU A 149 14.28 15.39 -12.81
CA LEU A 149 13.52 16.17 -13.79
C LEU A 149 14.32 16.43 -15.08
N GLN A 150 15.61 16.75 -14.95
CA GLN A 150 16.50 17.00 -16.09
C GLN A 150 17.54 15.88 -16.31
N LYS A 151 17.53 14.85 -15.47
CA LYS A 151 18.43 13.71 -15.58
C LYS A 151 18.02 12.82 -16.75
N LYS A 152 19.03 12.28 -17.44
CA LYS A 152 18.87 11.19 -18.40
C LYS A 152 19.00 9.86 -17.69
N PHE A 153 18.34 8.85 -18.24
CA PHE A 153 18.43 7.50 -17.71
C PHE A 153 19.87 6.98 -17.76
N SER A 154 20.26 6.23 -16.73
CA SER A 154 21.45 5.38 -16.71
C SER A 154 21.06 4.05 -16.06
N PRO A 155 21.53 2.89 -16.55
CA PRO A 155 21.33 1.60 -15.91
C PRO A 155 21.80 1.55 -14.45
N ASP A 156 22.81 2.36 -14.10
CA ASP A 156 23.42 2.41 -12.76
C ASP A 156 22.76 3.47 -11.86
N CYS A 157 21.52 3.87 -12.14
CA CYS A 157 20.87 4.94 -11.39
C CYS A 157 20.27 4.49 -10.05
N LEU A 158 20.27 3.19 -9.74
CA LEU A 158 19.72 2.65 -8.51
C LEU A 158 20.63 2.93 -7.31
N PRO A 159 20.12 3.55 -6.23
CA PRO A 159 20.84 3.60 -4.96
C PRO A 159 21.06 2.20 -4.38
N VAL A 160 22.22 1.96 -3.78
CA VAL A 160 22.58 0.65 -3.16
C VAL A 160 21.52 0.18 -2.15
N GLU A 161 20.92 1.11 -1.40
CA GLU A 161 19.86 0.79 -0.45
C GLU A 161 18.59 0.26 -1.14
N ILE A 162 18.19 0.88 -2.26
CA ILE A 162 17.04 0.44 -3.05
C ILE A 162 17.28 -0.96 -3.64
N GLU A 163 18.49 -1.22 -4.13
CA GLU A 163 18.87 -2.56 -4.62
C GLU A 163 18.83 -3.61 -3.51
N SER A 164 19.28 -3.25 -2.31
CA SER A 164 19.25 -4.14 -1.14
C SER A 164 17.82 -4.52 -0.76
N ILE A 165 16.92 -3.54 -0.70
CA ILE A 165 15.50 -3.79 -0.39
C ILE A 165 14.86 -4.65 -1.48
N ALA A 166 15.12 -4.38 -2.76
CA ALA A 166 14.60 -5.18 -3.87
C ALA A 166 15.03 -6.66 -3.80
N LYS A 167 16.29 -6.93 -3.42
CA LYS A 167 16.78 -8.30 -3.20
C LYS A 167 16.06 -9.00 -2.05
N ASN A 168 15.78 -8.27 -0.96
CA ASN A 168 15.01 -8.81 0.17
C ASN A 168 13.57 -9.11 -0.21
N ILE A 169 12.91 -8.22 -0.96
CA ILE A 169 11.56 -8.45 -1.50
C ILE A 169 11.52 -9.73 -2.33
N LEU A 170 12.45 -9.90 -3.27
CA LEU A 170 12.55 -11.12 -4.08
C LEU A 170 12.74 -12.38 -3.24
N SER A 171 13.64 -12.32 -2.25
CA SER A 171 13.90 -13.44 -1.34
C SER A 171 12.67 -13.85 -0.53
N CYS A 172 11.85 -12.89 -0.09
CA CYS A 172 10.60 -13.17 0.61
C CYS A 172 9.51 -13.68 -0.34
N TYR A 173 9.27 -13.00 -1.47
CA TYR A 173 8.24 -13.39 -2.43
C TYR A 173 8.43 -14.83 -2.95
N ASN A 174 9.66 -15.21 -3.28
CA ASN A 174 9.98 -16.54 -3.81
C ASN A 174 9.72 -17.70 -2.83
N LYS A 175 9.46 -17.41 -1.55
CA LYS A 175 9.13 -18.40 -0.51
C LYS A 175 7.61 -18.55 -0.29
N ILE A 176 6.80 -17.72 -0.93
CA ILE A 176 5.33 -17.74 -0.81
C ILE A 176 4.75 -18.47 -2.03
N PRO A 177 3.87 -19.46 -1.85
CA PRO A 177 3.10 -20.01 -2.96
C PRO A 177 2.32 -18.90 -3.65
N SER A 178 2.49 -18.76 -4.97
CA SER A 178 1.92 -17.66 -5.74
C SER A 178 1.32 -18.17 -7.04
N THR A 179 0.17 -17.63 -7.41
CA THR A 179 -0.45 -17.77 -8.72
C THR A 179 -0.44 -16.41 -9.40
N GLU A 180 0.18 -16.33 -10.57
CA GLU A 180 0.30 -15.08 -11.32
C GLU A 180 -0.58 -15.13 -12.56
N ILE A 181 -1.36 -14.07 -12.80
CA ILE A 181 -2.29 -13.95 -13.92
C ILE A 181 -1.95 -12.67 -14.70
N TRP A 182 -1.32 -12.87 -15.85
CA TRP A 182 -0.90 -11.82 -16.77
C TRP A 182 -0.65 -12.43 -18.15
N ASN A 183 -0.40 -11.63 -19.20
CA ASN A 183 -0.26 -12.14 -20.56
C ASN A 183 0.78 -11.36 -21.37
N THR A 184 0.93 -11.67 -22.66
CA THR A 184 1.90 -11.03 -23.55
C THR A 184 1.67 -9.52 -23.70
N GLU A 185 0.43 -9.05 -23.59
CA GLU A 185 0.10 -7.62 -23.70
C GLU A 185 0.63 -6.81 -22.52
N SER A 186 0.90 -7.47 -21.38
CA SER A 186 1.48 -6.84 -20.19
C SER A 186 2.85 -6.18 -20.41
N VAL A 187 3.54 -6.54 -21.51
CA VAL A 187 4.84 -5.94 -21.88
C VAL A 187 4.68 -4.63 -22.67
N ASN A 188 3.52 -4.37 -23.28
CA ASN A 188 3.35 -3.24 -24.20
C ASN A 188 3.58 -1.88 -23.53
N GLY A 189 3.10 -1.72 -22.28
CA GLY A 189 3.25 -0.46 -21.54
C GLY A 189 4.71 -0.03 -21.42
N VAL A 190 5.60 -0.94 -21.02
CA VAL A 190 7.04 -0.62 -20.88
C VAL A 190 7.70 -0.37 -22.25
N LEU A 191 7.31 -1.09 -23.31
CA LEU A 191 7.89 -0.89 -24.64
C LEU A 191 7.54 0.49 -25.21
N VAL A 192 6.28 0.92 -25.06
CA VAL A 192 5.83 2.26 -25.45
C VAL A 192 6.59 3.32 -24.67
N GLN A 193 6.77 3.12 -23.36
CA GLN A 193 7.48 4.07 -22.51
C GLN A 193 8.97 4.20 -22.88
N ILE A 194 9.67 3.08 -23.14
CA ILE A 194 11.05 3.11 -23.63
C ILE A 194 11.12 3.83 -24.98
N GLY A 195 10.17 3.54 -25.89
CA GLY A 195 10.07 4.20 -27.19
C GLY A 195 9.92 5.73 -27.08
N TYR A 196 9.06 6.19 -26.17
CA TYR A 196 8.88 7.61 -25.89
C TYR A 196 10.17 8.26 -25.33
N TYR A 197 10.86 7.61 -24.39
CA TYR A 197 12.12 8.14 -23.84
C TYR A 197 13.23 8.18 -24.88
N LEU A 198 13.26 7.24 -25.82
CA LEU A 198 14.20 7.25 -26.94
C LEU A 198 13.93 8.45 -27.86
N GLN A 199 12.67 8.68 -28.21
CA GLN A 199 12.26 9.79 -29.08
C GLN A 199 12.53 11.15 -28.47
N THR A 200 12.34 11.28 -27.15
CA THR A 200 12.57 12.54 -26.40
C THR A 200 14.00 12.71 -25.90
N GLY A 201 14.89 11.74 -26.15
CA GLY A 201 16.30 11.82 -25.75
C GLY A 201 16.55 11.68 -24.24
N VAL A 202 15.56 11.17 -23.49
CA VAL A 202 15.66 10.87 -22.06
C VAL A 202 16.54 9.63 -21.81
N ILE A 203 16.55 8.68 -22.74
CA ILE A 203 17.42 7.49 -22.72
C ILE A 203 18.24 7.40 -24.02
N ALA A 204 19.48 6.92 -23.91
CA ALA A 204 20.31 6.65 -25.08
C ALA A 204 20.00 5.26 -25.68
N LYS A 205 20.25 5.08 -26.99
CA LYS A 205 20.05 3.79 -27.67
C LYS A 205 20.78 2.61 -27.01
N PRO A 206 22.05 2.73 -26.56
CA PRO A 206 22.74 1.63 -25.89
C PRO A 206 22.05 1.22 -24.58
N ASP A 207 21.62 2.18 -23.76
CA ASP A 207 20.96 1.91 -22.49
C ASP A 207 19.58 1.26 -22.70
N ALA A 208 18.82 1.72 -23.69
CA ALA A 208 17.56 1.10 -24.06
C ALA A 208 17.75 -0.36 -24.53
N ALA A 209 18.83 -0.67 -25.23
CA ALA A 209 19.14 -2.04 -25.65
C ALA A 209 19.38 -2.97 -24.46
N ILE A 210 20.01 -2.48 -23.39
CA ILE A 210 20.19 -3.23 -22.14
C ILE A 210 18.83 -3.54 -21.49
N ILE A 211 17.92 -2.57 -21.46
CA ILE A 211 16.56 -2.78 -20.93
C ILE A 211 15.82 -3.83 -21.78
N TYR A 212 15.86 -3.71 -23.10
CA TYR A 212 15.21 -4.68 -23.99
C TYR A 212 15.75 -6.10 -23.81
N ASP A 213 17.06 -6.26 -23.57
CA ASP A 213 17.64 -7.56 -23.25
C ASP A 213 17.13 -8.13 -21.93
N GLY A 214 17.03 -7.30 -20.89
CA GLY A 214 16.43 -7.67 -19.61
C GLY A 214 14.95 -8.10 -19.75
N LEU A 215 14.17 -7.34 -20.52
CA LEU A 215 12.78 -7.67 -20.84
C LEU A 215 12.65 -8.98 -21.64
N ARG A 216 13.58 -9.25 -22.57
CA ARG A 216 13.62 -10.52 -23.31
C ARG A 216 13.97 -11.68 -22.40
N LYS A 217 14.88 -11.51 -21.44
CA LYS A 217 15.23 -12.55 -20.47
C LYS A 217 14.08 -12.83 -19.51
N ALA A 218 13.35 -11.80 -19.08
CA ALA A 218 12.07 -11.99 -18.40
C ALA A 218 11.17 -12.87 -19.27
N LYS A 219 11.14 -12.61 -20.60
CA LYS A 219 10.43 -13.43 -21.59
C LYS A 219 10.75 -14.94 -21.59
N HIS A 220 11.95 -15.32 -21.20
CA HIS A 220 12.42 -16.71 -21.24
C HIS A 220 12.38 -17.43 -19.88
N VAL A 221 11.93 -16.74 -18.83
CA VAL A 221 11.44 -17.39 -17.60
C VAL A 221 10.01 -17.95 -17.84
N PHE A 222 9.44 -17.70 -19.03
CA PHE A 222 8.09 -18.08 -19.47
C PHE A 222 8.09 -19.30 -20.39
#